data_AF-A0A517VY35-F1
#
_entry.id   AF-A0A517VY35-F1
#
_cell.length_a   1.000
_cell.length_b   1.000
_cell.length_c   1.000
_cell.angle_alpha   90.00
_cell.angle_beta   90.00
_cell.angle_gamma   90.00
#
_symmetry.space_group_name_H-M   'P 1'
#
loop_
_entity.id
_entity.type
_entity.pdbx_description
1 polymer ?
#
loop_
_entity_poly.entity_id
_entity_poly.type
_entity_poly.pdbx_seq_one_letter_code
_entity_poly.pdbx_strand_id
1 'polypeptide(L)'
;MNYSEQESVLIVGDYQTLEMRAVLDSLNEICSEARLFHSKKINTISEELEAPALIIICQNWPDEFDSDELGGLISRFPISRFICCYGVWCESDGRTRTEWPLSVRVPARSAHVRIRQEWDIVHGKAIVLPLTAGRDEVFQSETFFEQFRLDIDGVSPLIKLNSGDCYYKAMLEELIVSWGGKIAKEDQNDNVELLIIDLDPWELVMDELIVQDSLPKMIGVMGLAHPETVMAANQHGIKMVVCKVGPEQSLFQAITRVLKIKTTPQAVN
;
A
#
# COMPACT_ATOMS: atom_id res chain seq x y z
N MET A 1 8.89 -36.69 1.45
CA MET A 1 7.89 -36.98 0.40
C MET A 1 7.66 -35.69 -0.33
N ASN A 2 8.26 -35.54 -1.52
CA ASN A 2 8.18 -34.32 -2.32
C ASN A 2 7.08 -34.48 -3.36
N TYR A 3 5.90 -33.97 -3.05
CA TYR A 3 5.03 -33.40 -4.06
C TYR A 3 5.09 -31.90 -3.81
N SER A 4 5.63 -31.11 -4.74
CA SER A 4 5.35 -29.68 -4.72
C SER A 4 3.91 -29.53 -5.20
N GLU A 5 2.95 -29.77 -4.29
CA GLU A 5 1.58 -29.38 -4.53
C GLU A 5 1.59 -27.87 -4.71
N GLN A 6 1.26 -27.42 -5.91
CA GLN A 6 1.11 -26.02 -6.22
C GLN A 6 0.03 -25.47 -5.27
N GLU A 7 0.40 -24.48 -4.46
CA GLU A 7 -0.53 -23.88 -3.50
C GLU A 7 -1.77 -23.37 -4.22
N SER A 8 -2.93 -23.48 -3.59
CA SER A 8 -4.19 -23.04 -4.17
C SER A 8 -4.80 -21.89 -3.40
N VAL A 9 -5.47 -21.01 -4.14
CA VAL A 9 -6.18 -19.85 -3.61
C VAL A 9 -7.63 -19.92 -4.07
N LEU A 10 -8.56 -19.68 -3.16
CA LEU A 10 -9.99 -19.64 -3.48
C LEU A 10 -10.49 -18.20 -3.34
N ILE A 11 -11.12 -17.68 -4.40
CA ILE A 11 -11.89 -16.44 -4.33
C ILE A 11 -13.39 -16.74 -4.39
N VAL A 12 -14.14 -16.18 -3.43
CA VAL A 12 -15.57 -16.39 -3.26
C VAL A 12 -16.32 -15.06 -3.36
N GLY A 13 -17.47 -15.04 -4.04
CA GLY A 13 -18.32 -13.86 -4.19
C GLY A 13 -18.22 -13.21 -5.57
N ASP A 14 -18.89 -12.08 -5.75
CA ASP A 14 -18.80 -11.32 -7.01
C ASP A 14 -17.54 -10.44 -7.04
N TYR A 15 -16.44 -11.02 -7.53
CA TYR A 15 -15.15 -10.35 -7.70
C TYR A 15 -15.04 -9.56 -9.03
N GLN A 16 -16.08 -9.58 -9.87
CA GLN A 16 -16.07 -8.90 -11.18
C GLN A 16 -16.56 -7.45 -11.10
N THR A 17 -17.02 -7.01 -9.93
CA THR A 17 -17.44 -5.63 -9.71
C THR A 17 -16.25 -4.67 -9.81
N LEU A 18 -16.53 -3.41 -10.15
CA LEU A 18 -15.48 -2.39 -10.26
C LEU A 18 -14.70 -2.21 -8.94
N GLU A 19 -15.40 -2.36 -7.82
CA GLU A 19 -14.85 -2.24 -6.48
C GLU A 19 -13.91 -3.40 -6.13
N MET A 20 -14.24 -4.62 -6.54
CA MET A 20 -13.43 -5.81 -6.26
C MET A 20 -12.28 -6.00 -7.25
N ARG A 21 -12.16 -5.14 -8.27
CA ARG A 21 -11.07 -5.21 -9.25
C ARG A 21 -9.70 -5.17 -8.59
N ALA A 22 -9.52 -4.32 -7.57
CA ALA A 22 -8.26 -4.24 -6.83
C ALA A 22 -7.89 -5.57 -6.16
N VAL A 23 -8.87 -6.36 -5.72
CA VAL A 23 -8.67 -7.69 -5.13
C VAL A 23 -8.15 -8.67 -6.18
N LEU A 24 -8.81 -8.72 -7.34
CA LEU A 24 -8.44 -9.62 -8.43
C LEU A 24 -7.07 -9.28 -9.02
N ASP A 25 -6.80 -7.99 -9.25
CA ASP A 25 -5.51 -7.51 -9.75
C ASP A 25 -4.37 -7.90 -8.77
N SER A 26 -4.60 -7.69 -7.46
CA SER A 26 -3.64 -8.07 -6.42
C SER A 26 -3.38 -9.57 -6.36
N LEU A 27 -4.43 -10.38 -6.49
CA LEU A 27 -4.32 -11.85 -6.51
C LEU A 27 -3.47 -12.35 -7.67
N ASN A 28 -3.73 -11.84 -8.87
CA ASN A 28 -2.98 -12.22 -10.06
C ASN A 28 -1.52 -11.81 -9.98
N GLU A 29 -1.21 -10.70 -9.30
CA GLU A 29 0.16 -10.25 -9.08
C GLU A 29 0.89 -11.09 -8.02
N ILE A 30 0.30 -11.22 -6.83
CA ILE A 30 0.96 -11.78 -5.64
C ILE A 30 0.97 -13.30 -5.68
N CYS A 31 -0.15 -13.91 -6.05
CA CYS A 31 -0.35 -15.36 -6.07
C CYS A 31 -0.20 -15.93 -7.49
N SER A 32 0.65 -15.32 -8.32
CA SER A 32 0.81 -15.65 -9.75
C SER A 32 1.22 -17.11 -10.01
N GLU A 33 1.91 -17.74 -9.07
CA GLU A 33 2.33 -19.14 -9.13
C GLU A 33 1.31 -20.11 -8.51
N ALA A 34 0.25 -19.60 -7.85
CA ALA A 34 -0.76 -20.41 -7.20
C ALA A 34 -1.88 -20.82 -8.16
N ARG A 35 -2.52 -21.96 -7.89
CA ARG A 35 -3.73 -22.38 -8.61
C ARG A 35 -4.94 -21.61 -8.08
N LEU A 36 -5.50 -20.73 -8.90
CA LEU A 36 -6.66 -19.92 -8.52
C LEU A 36 -7.98 -20.67 -8.82
N PHE A 37 -8.83 -20.77 -7.80
CA PHE A 37 -10.18 -21.29 -7.88
C PHE A 37 -11.18 -20.17 -7.63
N HIS A 38 -12.27 -20.18 -8.38
CA HIS A 38 -13.29 -19.13 -8.32
C HIS A 38 -14.64 -19.75 -8.01
N SER A 39 -15.39 -19.11 -7.11
CA SER A 39 -16.78 -19.46 -6.85
C SER A 39 -17.60 -18.21 -6.60
N LYS A 40 -18.73 -18.03 -7.28
CA LYS A 40 -19.60 -16.87 -6.99
C LYS A 40 -20.39 -17.05 -5.68
N LYS A 41 -20.60 -18.29 -5.25
CA LYS A 41 -21.34 -18.64 -4.03
C LYS A 41 -20.59 -19.69 -3.23
N ILE A 42 -20.80 -19.75 -1.92
CA ILE A 42 -20.13 -20.73 -1.05
C ILE A 42 -20.59 -22.15 -1.40
N ASN A 43 -21.88 -22.35 -1.63
CA ASN A 43 -22.45 -23.65 -1.97
C ASN A 43 -22.06 -24.20 -3.35
N THR A 44 -21.40 -23.41 -4.20
CA THR A 44 -20.91 -23.85 -5.52
C THR A 44 -19.42 -24.22 -5.53
N ILE A 45 -18.75 -24.19 -4.38
CA ILE A 45 -17.32 -24.52 -4.29
C ILE A 45 -17.14 -26.02 -4.56
N SER A 46 -16.36 -26.36 -5.59
CA SER A 46 -16.07 -27.73 -6.02
C SER A 46 -15.67 -28.63 -4.85
N GLU A 47 -16.27 -29.80 -4.72
CA GLU A 47 -15.91 -30.80 -3.70
C GLU A 47 -14.46 -31.28 -3.83
N GLU A 48 -13.90 -31.22 -5.04
CA GLU A 48 -12.51 -31.59 -5.34
C GLU A 48 -11.47 -30.56 -4.87
N LEU A 49 -11.91 -29.37 -4.42
CA LEU A 49 -11.00 -28.39 -3.84
C LEU A 49 -10.61 -28.85 -2.43
N GLU A 50 -9.38 -29.31 -2.31
CA GLU A 50 -8.76 -29.71 -1.05
C GLU A 50 -7.87 -28.57 -0.53
N ALA A 51 -8.18 -28.09 0.68
CA ALA A 51 -7.35 -27.21 1.51
C ALA A 51 -6.63 -26.04 0.78
N PRO A 52 -7.34 -25.01 0.28
CA PRO A 52 -6.70 -23.81 -0.23
C PRO A 52 -5.87 -23.13 0.85
N ALA A 53 -4.68 -22.64 0.52
CA ALA A 53 -3.82 -21.95 1.47
C ALA A 53 -4.42 -20.61 1.91
N LEU A 54 -5.08 -19.92 0.97
CA LEU A 54 -5.73 -18.63 1.18
C LEU A 54 -7.14 -18.63 0.56
N ILE A 55 -8.12 -18.17 1.34
CA ILE A 55 -9.50 -17.96 0.93
C ILE A 55 -9.81 -16.46 1.03
N ILE A 56 -10.28 -15.88 -0.08
CA ILE A 56 -10.68 -14.48 -0.16
C ILE A 56 -12.17 -14.40 -0.43
N ILE A 57 -12.88 -13.70 0.44
CA ILE A 57 -14.28 -13.38 0.29
C ILE A 57 -14.41 -11.97 -0.25
N CYS A 58 -15.12 -11.80 -1.35
CA CYS A 58 -15.49 -10.51 -1.92
C CYS A 58 -16.92 -10.18 -1.48
N GLN A 59 -17.04 -9.31 -0.47
CA GLN A 59 -18.32 -8.85 0.07
C GLN A 59 -18.66 -7.45 -0.48
N ASN A 60 -19.61 -7.38 -1.40
CA ASN A 60 -20.04 -6.15 -2.06
C ASN A 60 -21.14 -5.41 -1.28
N TRP A 61 -21.98 -6.13 -0.51
CA TRP A 61 -23.03 -5.53 0.33
C TRP A 61 -23.16 -6.22 1.71
N PRO A 62 -23.73 -5.53 2.71
CA PRO A 62 -24.00 -6.15 4.01
C PRO A 62 -24.91 -7.36 3.88
N ASP A 63 -24.68 -8.39 4.70
CA ASP A 63 -25.50 -9.61 4.75
C ASP A 63 -25.50 -10.42 3.42
N GLU A 64 -24.51 -10.22 2.54
CA GLU A 64 -24.34 -11.01 1.31
C GLU A 64 -24.09 -12.50 1.58
N PHE A 65 -23.41 -12.80 2.68
CA PHE A 65 -23.13 -14.16 3.15
C PHE A 65 -23.74 -14.35 4.54
N ASP A 66 -24.53 -15.40 4.71
CA ASP A 66 -25.15 -15.70 6.00
C ASP A 66 -24.17 -16.44 6.94
N SER A 67 -24.45 -16.41 8.25
CA SER A 67 -23.56 -16.99 9.26
C SER A 67 -23.37 -18.50 9.10
N ASP A 68 -24.37 -19.21 8.58
CA ASP A 68 -24.34 -20.66 8.46
C ASP A 68 -23.48 -21.07 7.24
N GLU A 69 -23.58 -20.34 6.12
CA GLU A 69 -22.71 -20.50 4.95
C GLU A 69 -21.25 -20.24 5.32
N LEU A 70 -20.98 -19.16 6.07
CA LEU A 70 -19.62 -18.85 6.54
C LEU A 70 -19.09 -19.89 7.51
N GLY A 71 -19.92 -20.32 8.47
CA GLY A 71 -19.56 -21.39 9.41
C GLY A 71 -19.26 -22.71 8.70
N GLY A 72 -20.04 -23.04 7.66
CA GLY A 72 -19.79 -24.20 6.81
C GLY A 72 -18.48 -24.11 6.04
N LEU A 73 -18.16 -22.93 5.50
CA LEU A 73 -16.90 -22.69 4.79
C LEU A 73 -15.67 -22.82 5.71
N ILE A 74 -15.74 -22.20 6.90
CA ILE A 74 -14.66 -22.29 7.91
C ILE A 74 -14.49 -23.73 8.39
N SER A 75 -15.58 -24.45 8.62
CA SER A 75 -15.55 -25.85 9.05
C SER A 75 -14.97 -26.76 7.97
N ARG A 76 -15.22 -26.44 6.69
CA ARG A 76 -14.67 -27.18 5.55
C ARG A 76 -13.17 -26.95 5.39
N PHE A 77 -12.69 -25.74 5.68
CA PHE A 77 -11.30 -25.34 5.47
C PHE A 77 -10.66 -24.73 6.73
N PRO A 78 -10.52 -25.50 7.83
CA PRO A 78 -10.16 -24.95 9.14
C PRO A 78 -8.70 -24.47 9.25
N ILE A 79 -7.83 -24.92 8.35
CA ILE A 79 -6.41 -24.56 8.31
C ILE A 79 -6.09 -23.45 7.30
N SER A 80 -7.07 -23.05 6.49
CA SER A 80 -6.92 -22.02 5.49
C SER A 80 -6.87 -20.64 6.12
N ARG A 81 -6.11 -19.73 5.52
CA ARG A 81 -6.17 -18.31 5.89
C ARG A 81 -7.36 -17.65 5.23
N PHE A 82 -8.03 -16.73 5.94
CA PHE A 82 -9.21 -16.05 5.44
C PHE A 82 -8.98 -14.55 5.38
N ILE A 83 -9.41 -13.93 4.28
CA ILE A 83 -9.55 -12.49 4.14
C ILE A 83 -10.97 -12.21 3.64
N CYS A 84 -11.67 -11.27 4.27
CA CYS A 84 -12.90 -10.69 3.77
C CYS A 84 -12.62 -9.29 3.21
N CYS A 85 -12.48 -9.21 1.90
CA CYS A 85 -12.38 -7.99 1.14
C CYS A 85 -13.78 -7.39 0.96
N TYR A 86 -14.04 -6.26 1.60
CA TYR A 86 -15.36 -5.65 1.61
C TYR A 86 -15.42 -4.34 0.81
N GLY A 87 -16.59 -4.06 0.25
CA GLY A 87 -16.90 -2.83 -0.46
C GLY A 87 -17.33 -1.67 0.44
N VAL A 88 -17.48 -0.47 -0.12
CA VAL A 88 -17.82 0.78 0.59
C VAL A 88 -19.13 0.70 1.35
N TRP A 89 -20.07 -0.12 0.88
CA TRP A 89 -21.36 -0.34 1.54
C TRP A 89 -21.24 -1.14 2.85
N CYS A 90 -20.12 -1.82 3.05
CA CYS A 90 -19.83 -2.68 4.21
C CYS A 90 -18.89 -2.03 5.24
N GLU A 91 -18.46 -0.78 5.06
CA GLU A 91 -17.48 -0.16 5.98
C GLU A 91 -17.96 -0.12 7.44
N SER A 92 -19.28 0.04 7.63
CA SER A 92 -19.88 0.10 8.96
C SER A 92 -20.10 -1.28 9.59
N ASP A 93 -19.99 -2.37 8.83
CA ASP A 93 -20.25 -3.73 9.35
C ASP A 93 -19.25 -4.10 10.45
N GLY A 94 -17.99 -3.69 10.36
CA GLY A 94 -17.00 -3.92 11.43
C GLY A 94 -17.33 -3.21 12.76
N ARG A 95 -18.41 -2.41 12.81
CA ARG A 95 -18.92 -1.77 14.04
C ARG A 95 -20.19 -2.40 14.56
N THR A 96 -21.06 -2.89 13.68
CA THR A 96 -22.42 -3.31 14.03
C THR A 96 -22.65 -4.81 13.91
N ARG A 97 -21.70 -5.52 13.31
CA ARG A 97 -21.82 -6.89 12.83
C ARG A 97 -20.60 -7.70 13.26
N THR A 98 -20.76 -9.02 13.43
CA THR A 98 -19.77 -9.92 14.04
C THR A 98 -19.49 -11.18 13.22
N GLU A 99 -20.01 -11.26 12.00
CA GLU A 99 -19.87 -12.42 11.12
C GLU A 99 -18.41 -12.67 10.75
N TRP A 100 -17.63 -11.60 10.61
CA TRP A 100 -16.19 -11.64 10.36
C TRP A 100 -15.40 -11.06 11.52
N PRO A 101 -14.39 -11.77 12.04
CA PRO A 101 -13.40 -11.16 12.94
C PRO A 101 -12.77 -9.92 12.31
N LEU A 102 -12.50 -8.89 13.11
CA LEU A 102 -11.93 -7.64 12.59
C LEU A 102 -10.58 -7.85 11.90
N SER A 103 -9.79 -8.79 12.41
CA SER A 103 -8.47 -9.18 11.90
C SER A 103 -8.47 -9.70 10.46
N VAL A 104 -9.60 -10.23 9.97
CA VAL A 104 -9.71 -10.77 8.61
C VAL A 104 -10.41 -9.80 7.65
N ARG A 105 -10.97 -8.70 8.15
CA ARG A 105 -11.71 -7.73 7.33
C ARG A 105 -10.75 -6.71 6.74
N VAL A 106 -10.85 -6.47 5.43
CA VAL A 106 -10.06 -5.46 4.72
C VAL A 106 -10.92 -4.72 3.70
N PRO A 107 -10.82 -3.38 3.58
CA PRO A 107 -11.40 -2.68 2.44
C PRO A 107 -10.82 -3.22 1.14
N ALA A 108 -11.64 -3.42 0.10
CA ALA A 108 -11.17 -3.91 -1.21
C ALA A 108 -10.03 -3.06 -1.79
N ARG A 109 -10.05 -1.74 -1.55
CA ARG A 109 -8.98 -0.79 -1.93
C ARG A 109 -7.62 -1.06 -1.27
N SER A 110 -7.59 -1.74 -0.13
CA SER A 110 -6.39 -2.11 0.63
C SER A 110 -6.01 -3.58 0.45
N ALA A 111 -6.70 -4.31 -0.44
CA ALA A 111 -6.52 -5.74 -0.62
C ALA A 111 -5.10 -6.14 -0.99
N HIS A 112 -4.39 -5.35 -1.81
CA HIS A 112 -3.01 -5.64 -2.21
C HIS A 112 -2.09 -5.90 -1.02
N VAL A 113 -2.11 -4.99 -0.04
CA VAL A 113 -1.24 -5.06 1.13
C VAL A 113 -1.61 -6.27 1.99
N ARG A 114 -2.90 -6.47 2.26
CA ARG A 114 -3.36 -7.58 3.09
C ARG A 114 -3.15 -8.95 2.44
N ILE A 115 -3.41 -9.09 1.14
CA ILE A 115 -3.18 -10.34 0.40
C ILE A 115 -1.70 -10.71 0.46
N ARG A 116 -0.79 -9.74 0.27
CA ARG A 116 0.65 -9.98 0.36
C ARG A 116 1.06 -10.47 1.75
N GLN A 117 0.55 -9.84 2.81
CA GLN A 117 0.81 -10.25 4.18
C GLN A 117 0.36 -11.69 4.44
N GLU A 118 -0.89 -12.03 4.14
CA GLU A 118 -1.38 -13.39 4.39
C GLU A 118 -0.64 -14.41 3.52
N TRP A 119 -0.23 -14.03 2.32
CA TRP A 119 0.59 -14.87 1.45
C TRP A 119 2.01 -15.09 2.01
N ASP A 120 2.64 -14.05 2.54
CA ASP A 120 3.92 -14.16 3.25
C ASP A 120 3.78 -15.03 4.51
N ILE A 121 2.66 -14.93 5.23
CA ILE A 121 2.36 -15.78 6.38
C ILE A 121 2.20 -17.25 5.96
N VAL A 122 1.48 -17.54 4.88
CA VAL A 122 1.37 -18.90 4.30
C VAL A 122 2.75 -19.50 4.06
N HIS A 123 3.69 -18.68 3.59
CA HIS A 123 5.08 -19.09 3.32
C HIS A 123 6.02 -18.98 4.54
N GLY A 124 5.50 -18.68 5.73
CA GLY A 124 6.29 -18.56 6.96
C GLY A 124 7.25 -17.38 7.01
N LYS A 125 7.01 -16.33 6.21
CA LYS A 125 7.83 -15.11 6.10
C LYS A 125 7.32 -13.95 6.96
N ALA A 126 6.16 -14.09 7.60
CA ALA A 126 5.54 -13.04 8.39
C ALA A 126 4.81 -13.60 9.62
N ILE A 127 4.61 -12.75 10.62
CA ILE A 127 3.95 -13.10 11.88
C ILE A 127 2.43 -13.02 11.70
N VAL A 128 1.73 -14.02 12.26
CA VAL A 128 0.27 -14.09 12.24
C VAL A 128 -0.34 -13.07 13.20
N LEU A 129 -1.25 -12.25 12.70
CA LEU A 129 -2.17 -11.52 13.56
C LEU A 129 -3.24 -12.50 14.10
N PRO A 130 -3.45 -12.60 15.42
CA PRO A 130 -4.41 -13.54 15.97
C PRO A 130 -5.84 -13.17 15.54
N LEU A 131 -6.71 -14.17 15.37
CA LEU A 131 -8.12 -13.93 15.03
C LEU A 131 -8.84 -13.09 16.10
N THR A 132 -8.37 -13.16 17.34
CA THR A 132 -8.85 -12.37 18.48
C THR A 132 -8.33 -10.93 18.51
N ALA A 133 -7.53 -10.51 17.51
CA ALA A 133 -6.95 -9.18 17.51
C ALA A 133 -8.03 -8.09 17.52
N GLY A 134 -7.88 -7.16 18.46
CA GLY A 134 -8.74 -5.98 18.58
C GLY A 134 -8.44 -4.92 17.53
N ARG A 135 -9.23 -3.85 17.50
CA ARG A 135 -9.04 -2.74 16.54
C ARG A 135 -7.66 -2.10 16.63
N ASP A 136 -7.13 -1.94 17.84
CA ASP A 136 -5.84 -1.27 18.04
C ASP A 136 -4.68 -2.12 17.52
N GLU A 137 -4.74 -3.44 17.71
CA GLU A 137 -3.76 -4.39 17.19
C GLU A 137 -3.85 -4.52 15.67
N VAL A 138 -5.07 -4.54 15.11
CA VAL A 138 -5.29 -4.49 13.66
C VAL A 138 -4.72 -3.20 13.08
N PHE A 139 -5.02 -2.05 13.67
CA PHE A 139 -4.51 -0.76 13.24
C PHE A 139 -2.99 -0.68 13.33
N GLN A 140 -2.40 -1.14 14.44
CA GLN A 140 -0.96 -1.19 14.61
C GLN A 140 -0.31 -2.10 13.57
N SER A 141 -0.88 -3.28 13.32
CA SER A 141 -0.40 -4.18 12.27
C SER A 141 -0.47 -3.52 10.89
N GLU A 142 -1.61 -2.93 10.53
CA GLU A 142 -1.83 -2.33 9.21
C GLU A 142 -0.90 -1.12 8.97
N THR A 143 -0.66 -0.30 9.99
CA THR A 143 0.29 0.82 9.92
C THR A 143 1.74 0.35 9.92
N PHE A 144 2.07 -0.77 10.56
CA PHE A 144 3.43 -1.33 10.57
C PHE A 144 3.87 -1.87 9.19
N PHE A 145 2.92 -2.23 8.32
CA PHE A 145 3.23 -2.75 6.98
C PHE A 145 3.38 -1.66 5.91
N GLU A 146 2.89 -0.44 6.13
CA GLU A 146 3.33 0.73 5.37
C GLU A 146 4.66 1.26 5.94
N GLN A 147 5.68 0.38 6.03
CA GLN A 147 7.05 0.85 6.16
C GLN A 147 7.42 1.52 4.86
N PHE A 148 7.26 2.84 4.84
CA PHE A 148 7.90 3.71 3.88
C PHE A 148 9.38 3.37 3.81
N ARG A 149 9.81 2.76 2.71
CA ARG A 149 11.22 2.47 2.45
C ARG A 149 11.64 2.98 1.09
N LEU A 150 12.63 3.85 1.11
CA LEU A 150 13.34 4.40 -0.03
C LEU A 150 14.63 3.61 -0.31
N ASP A 151 15.14 2.86 0.67
CA ASP A 151 16.31 2.00 0.52
C ASP A 151 15.92 0.68 -0.16
N ILE A 152 16.25 0.55 -1.45
CA ILE A 152 16.00 -0.68 -2.22
C ILE A 152 17.35 -1.28 -2.62
N ASP A 153 17.47 -2.60 -2.43
CA ASP A 153 18.70 -3.35 -2.69
C ASP A 153 19.94 -2.78 -1.96
N GLY A 154 19.73 -2.15 -0.80
CA GLY A 154 20.78 -1.52 0.01
C GLY A 154 21.25 -0.16 -0.49
N VAL A 155 20.59 0.41 -1.51
CA VAL A 155 20.90 1.74 -2.04
C VAL A 155 19.85 2.76 -1.56
N SER A 156 20.29 3.64 -0.67
CA SER A 156 19.48 4.77 -0.20
C SER A 156 19.64 5.98 -1.14
N PRO A 157 18.55 6.58 -1.64
CA PRO A 157 18.64 7.73 -2.52
C PRO A 157 19.17 8.96 -1.77
N LEU A 158 20.03 9.73 -2.43
CA LEU A 158 20.54 10.99 -1.89
C LEU A 158 19.59 12.14 -2.26
N ILE A 159 18.91 12.69 -1.26
CA ILE A 159 17.85 13.69 -1.41
C ILE A 159 18.31 15.01 -0.79
N LYS A 160 18.13 16.11 -1.52
CA LYS A 160 18.36 17.47 -1.01
C LYS A 160 17.02 18.16 -0.76
N LEU A 161 16.91 18.90 0.34
CA LEU A 161 15.76 19.76 0.61
C LEU A 161 16.15 21.22 0.57
N ASN A 162 15.38 21.99 -0.21
CA ASN A 162 15.44 23.44 -0.25
C ASN A 162 14.12 24.00 0.30
N SER A 163 14.14 24.52 1.53
CA SER A 163 13.00 25.23 2.12
C SER A 163 13.51 26.39 2.94
N GLY A 164 12.82 27.53 2.83
CA GLY A 164 13.04 28.69 3.69
C GLY A 164 12.52 28.49 5.12
N ASP A 165 11.66 27.48 5.35
CA ASP A 165 11.16 27.11 6.67
C ASP A 165 12.06 26.04 7.29
N CYS A 166 12.85 26.42 8.30
CA CYS A 166 13.80 25.53 8.94
C CYS A 166 13.15 24.39 9.73
N TYR A 167 11.95 24.60 10.28
CA TYR A 167 11.24 23.57 11.04
C TYR A 167 10.60 22.56 10.11
N TYR A 168 9.95 23.04 9.05
CA TYR A 168 9.39 22.16 8.03
C TYR A 168 10.48 21.35 7.33
N LYS A 169 11.62 21.99 7.02
CA LYS A 169 12.80 21.29 6.49
C LYS A 169 13.28 20.18 7.42
N ALA A 170 13.48 20.47 8.70
CA ALA A 170 13.95 19.47 9.67
C ALA A 170 12.97 18.29 9.81
N MET A 171 11.66 18.56 9.87
CA MET A 171 10.63 17.53 9.89
C MET A 171 10.70 16.62 8.65
N LEU A 172 10.85 17.21 7.46
CA LEU A 172 10.98 16.43 6.23
C LEU A 172 12.29 15.63 6.16
N GLU A 173 13.40 16.18 6.69
CA GLU A 173 14.67 15.47 6.79
C GLU A 173 14.55 14.24 7.69
N GLU A 174 13.95 14.38 8.88
CA GLU A 174 13.67 13.26 9.78
C GLU A 174 12.79 12.21 9.12
N LEU A 175 11.73 12.64 8.44
CA LEU A 175 10.80 11.77 7.74
C LEU A 175 11.52 10.93 6.66
N ILE A 176 12.31 11.57 5.80
CA ILE A 176 13.06 10.90 4.73
C ILE A 176 14.11 9.93 5.28
N VAL A 177 14.80 10.31 6.37
CA VAL A 177 15.74 9.42 7.06
C VAL A 177 15.01 8.22 7.66
N SER A 178 13.83 8.43 8.26
CA SER A 178 13.00 7.34 8.78
C SER A 178 12.57 6.36 7.68
N TRP A 179 12.48 6.85 6.44
CA TRP A 179 12.18 6.03 5.26
C TRP A 179 13.43 5.40 4.63
N GLY A 180 14.60 5.48 5.25
CA GLY A 180 15.84 4.91 4.71
C GLY A 180 16.51 5.75 3.60
N GLY A 181 16.05 6.97 3.35
CA GLY A 181 16.73 7.94 2.47
C GLY A 181 17.96 8.59 3.12
N LYS A 182 18.81 9.24 2.31
CA LYS A 182 19.95 10.03 2.80
C LYS A 182 19.74 11.50 2.47
N ILE A 183 20.04 12.37 3.42
CA ILE A 183 20.01 13.83 3.20
C ILE A 183 21.36 14.32 2.70
N ALA A 184 21.36 15.03 1.58
CA ALA A 184 22.54 15.63 0.98
C ALA A 184 23.10 16.75 1.86
N LYS A 185 24.41 16.74 2.08
CA LYS A 185 25.14 17.85 2.71
C LYS A 185 25.50 18.90 1.64
N GLU A 186 25.84 20.12 2.08
CA GLU A 186 26.13 21.26 1.18
C GLU A 186 27.25 20.97 0.16
N ASP A 187 28.17 20.07 0.51
CA ASP A 187 29.32 19.64 -0.29
C ASP A 187 29.00 18.53 -1.32
N GLN A 188 27.77 18.02 -1.36
CA GLN A 188 27.39 16.84 -2.15
C GLN A 188 26.45 17.16 -3.34
N ASN A 189 26.40 18.41 -3.80
CA ASN A 189 25.44 18.87 -4.80
C ASN A 189 25.49 18.10 -6.13
N ASP A 190 26.65 17.58 -6.53
CA ASP A 190 26.82 16.90 -7.82
C ASP A 190 26.24 15.48 -7.86
N ASN A 191 25.93 14.89 -6.70
CA ASN A 191 25.42 13.50 -6.59
C ASN A 191 23.96 13.41 -6.11
N VAL A 192 23.24 14.53 -6.08
CA VAL A 192 21.84 14.56 -5.63
C VAL A 192 20.94 13.89 -6.66
N GLU A 193 20.19 12.88 -6.24
CA GLU A 193 19.26 12.15 -7.12
C GLU A 193 17.88 12.81 -7.19
N LEU A 194 17.48 13.47 -6.10
CA LEU A 194 16.21 14.17 -5.98
C LEU A 194 16.37 15.46 -5.17
N LEU A 195 15.80 16.54 -5.69
CA LEU A 195 15.66 17.80 -4.99
C LEU A 195 14.19 18.03 -4.62
N ILE A 196 13.91 18.21 -3.33
CA ILE A 196 12.59 18.63 -2.84
C ILE A 196 12.66 20.12 -2.57
N ILE A 197 11.78 20.88 -3.22
CA ILE A 197 11.77 22.36 -3.18
C ILE A 197 10.46 22.81 -2.55
N ASP A 198 10.58 23.61 -1.51
CA ASP A 198 9.48 24.40 -0.98
C ASP A 198 9.17 25.52 -1.96
N LEU A 199 7.94 25.49 -2.49
CA LEU A 199 7.47 26.46 -3.47
C LEU A 199 6.70 27.61 -2.83
N ASP A 200 6.64 27.71 -1.49
CA ASP A 200 6.02 28.83 -0.82
C ASP A 200 7.07 29.86 -0.33
N PRO A 201 6.92 31.15 -0.67
CA PRO A 201 5.98 31.72 -1.65
C PRO A 201 6.49 31.55 -3.10
N TRP A 202 5.57 31.23 -4.02
CA TRP A 202 5.90 30.87 -5.41
C TRP A 202 6.66 31.96 -6.15
N GLU A 203 6.32 33.22 -5.88
CA GLU A 203 6.90 34.39 -6.53
C GLU A 203 8.41 34.51 -6.30
N LEU A 204 8.90 34.05 -5.14
CA LEU A 204 10.34 34.11 -4.82
C LEU A 204 11.12 32.94 -5.41
N VAL A 205 10.49 31.78 -5.53
CA VAL A 205 11.15 30.53 -5.95
C VAL A 205 11.27 30.43 -7.47
N MET A 206 10.35 31.07 -8.20
CA MET A 206 10.32 31.04 -9.68
C MET A 206 11.62 31.57 -10.30
N ASP A 207 12.18 32.63 -9.74
CA ASP A 207 13.41 33.26 -10.24
C ASP A 207 14.65 32.35 -10.04
N GLU A 208 14.65 31.53 -8.98
CA GLU A 208 15.75 30.60 -8.68
C GLU A 208 15.73 29.36 -9.61
N LEU A 209 14.55 28.93 -10.05
CA LEU A 209 14.36 27.74 -10.90
C LEU A 209 14.82 27.95 -12.35
N ILE A 210 14.88 29.20 -12.84
CA ILE A 210 15.19 29.54 -14.24
C ILE A 210 16.69 29.37 -14.56
N VAL A 211 17.56 29.28 -13.55
CA VAL A 211 19.02 29.47 -13.71
C VAL A 211 19.81 28.16 -13.82
N GLN A 212 19.22 26.97 -13.66
CA GLN A 212 19.97 25.71 -13.56
C GLN A 212 19.88 24.83 -14.82
N ASP A 213 20.99 24.73 -15.57
CA ASP A 213 21.13 24.00 -16.85
C ASP A 213 21.15 22.46 -16.73
N SER A 214 21.33 21.92 -15.52
CA SER A 214 21.36 20.48 -15.23
C SER A 214 20.71 20.21 -13.88
N LEU A 215 19.38 20.15 -13.87
CA LEU A 215 18.62 19.92 -12.65
C LEU A 215 18.49 18.42 -12.34
N PRO A 216 18.74 17.98 -11.09
CA PRO A 216 18.30 16.67 -10.64
C PRO A 216 16.78 16.58 -10.76
N LYS A 217 16.21 15.38 -10.55
CA LYS A 217 14.74 15.27 -10.53
C LYS A 217 14.19 16.13 -9.40
N MET A 218 13.08 16.82 -9.63
CA MET A 218 12.51 17.76 -8.65
C MET A 218 11.09 17.41 -8.24
N ILE A 219 10.80 17.55 -6.96
CA ILE A 219 9.45 17.55 -6.38
C ILE A 219 9.22 18.89 -5.69
N GLY A 220 8.08 19.50 -5.96
CA GLY A 220 7.63 20.71 -5.28
C GLY A 220 6.77 20.36 -4.06
N VAL A 221 6.94 21.08 -2.97
CA VAL A 221 6.02 21.07 -1.83
C VAL A 221 5.44 22.46 -1.62
N MET A 222 4.13 22.58 -1.46
CA MET A 222 3.46 23.87 -1.24
C MET A 222 2.22 23.73 -0.36
N GLY A 223 1.84 24.79 0.34
CA GLY A 223 0.69 24.79 1.24
C GLY A 223 -0.61 24.54 0.48
N LEU A 224 -0.80 25.24 -0.65
CA LEU A 224 -1.97 25.15 -1.50
C LEU A 224 -1.57 24.92 -2.96
N ALA A 225 -1.80 23.70 -3.45
CA ALA A 225 -1.51 23.30 -4.83
C ALA A 225 -2.62 23.69 -5.80
N HIS A 226 -2.70 24.99 -6.12
CA HIS A 226 -3.61 25.47 -7.17
C HIS A 226 -3.19 24.95 -8.56
N PRO A 227 -4.13 24.53 -9.42
CA PRO A 227 -3.82 23.93 -10.73
C PRO A 227 -2.87 24.78 -11.59
N GLU A 228 -3.05 26.10 -11.60
CA GLU A 228 -2.23 27.04 -12.34
C GLU A 228 -0.77 27.05 -11.86
N THR A 229 -0.54 27.03 -10.55
CA THR A 229 0.80 26.99 -9.96
C THR A 229 1.47 25.63 -10.20
N VAL A 230 0.70 24.54 -10.13
CA VAL A 230 1.20 23.20 -10.47
C VAL A 230 1.60 23.11 -11.95
N MET A 231 0.79 23.67 -12.85
CA MET A 231 1.11 23.72 -14.27
C MET A 231 2.37 24.55 -14.54
N ALA A 232 2.52 25.70 -13.89
CA ALA A 232 3.71 26.53 -14.00
C ALA A 232 4.96 25.79 -13.47
N ALA A 233 4.88 25.22 -12.26
CA ALA A 233 5.94 24.39 -11.67
C ALA A 233 6.44 23.29 -12.62
N ASN A 234 5.50 22.60 -13.29
CA ASN A 234 5.84 21.55 -14.26
C ASN A 234 6.60 22.08 -15.48
N GLN A 235 6.30 23.30 -15.95
CA GLN A 235 7.04 23.95 -17.03
C GLN A 235 8.48 24.28 -16.64
N HIS A 236 8.73 24.49 -15.34
CA HIS A 236 10.05 24.70 -14.75
C HIS A 236 10.74 23.39 -14.31
N GLY A 237 10.27 22.23 -14.77
CA GLY A 237 10.95 20.94 -14.60
C GLY A 237 10.58 20.16 -13.34
N ILE A 238 9.70 20.70 -12.49
CA ILE A 238 9.16 19.99 -11.32
C ILE A 238 8.29 18.84 -11.82
N LYS A 239 8.51 17.63 -11.29
CA LYS A 239 7.82 16.42 -11.78
C LYS A 239 6.48 16.19 -11.11
N MET A 240 6.39 16.55 -9.83
CA MET A 240 5.19 16.42 -9.01
C MET A 240 5.16 17.53 -7.98
N VAL A 241 3.96 17.97 -7.61
CA VAL A 241 3.73 18.92 -6.51
C VAL A 241 2.91 18.22 -5.43
N VAL A 242 3.33 18.32 -4.18
CA VAL A 242 2.68 17.71 -3.01
C VAL A 242 2.24 18.82 -2.04
N CYS A 243 1.05 18.69 -1.46
CA CYS A 243 0.57 19.63 -0.46
C CYS A 243 1.29 19.41 0.88
N LYS A 244 1.80 20.49 1.52
CA LYS A 244 2.48 20.43 2.82
C LYS A 244 1.60 19.83 3.93
N VAL A 245 0.30 20.09 3.88
CA VAL A 245 -0.71 19.58 4.83
C VAL A 245 -1.32 18.25 4.39
N GLY A 246 -0.80 17.63 3.32
CA GLY A 246 -1.23 16.32 2.87
C GLY A 246 -0.65 15.19 3.75
N PRO A 247 -1.19 13.97 3.63
CA PRO A 247 -0.63 12.82 4.34
C PRO A 247 0.79 12.53 3.86
N GLU A 248 1.65 12.08 4.77
CA GLU A 248 3.06 11.71 4.51
C GLU A 248 3.19 10.71 3.35
N GLN A 249 2.21 9.79 3.23
CA GLN A 249 2.06 8.85 2.10
C GLN A 249 2.15 9.54 0.74
N SER A 250 1.55 10.72 0.58
CA SER A 250 1.57 11.46 -0.68
C SER A 250 2.98 11.89 -1.07
N LEU A 251 3.79 12.31 -0.09
CA LEU A 251 5.18 12.67 -0.32
C LEU A 251 6.00 11.43 -0.65
N PHE A 252 5.84 10.35 0.11
CA PHE A 252 6.52 9.08 -0.17
C PHE A 252 6.22 8.55 -1.58
N GLN A 253 4.94 8.54 -1.97
CA GLN A 253 4.51 8.12 -3.32
C GLN A 253 5.08 9.02 -4.42
N ALA A 254 5.18 10.33 -4.17
CA ALA A 254 5.82 11.25 -5.10
C ALA A 254 7.31 10.93 -5.26
N ILE A 255 8.04 10.74 -4.17
CA ILE A 255 9.48 10.40 -4.17
C ILE A 255 9.71 9.10 -4.94
N THR A 256 9.02 8.03 -4.58
CA THR A 256 9.16 6.71 -5.21
C THR A 256 8.86 6.74 -6.70
N ARG A 257 7.77 7.43 -7.10
CA ARG A 257 7.38 7.57 -8.52
C ARG A 257 8.40 8.36 -9.33
N VAL A 258 8.89 9.47 -8.80
CA VAL A 258 9.88 10.32 -9.49
C VAL A 258 11.22 9.61 -9.61
N LEU A 259 11.67 8.96 -8.53
CA LEU A 259 12.91 8.18 -8.55
C LEU A 259 12.78 6.88 -9.34
N LYS A 260 11.57 6.43 -9.69
CA LYS A 260 11.26 5.13 -10.30
C LYS A 260 11.72 3.96 -9.41
N ILE A 261 11.65 4.17 -8.11
CA ILE A 261 11.93 3.16 -7.10
C ILE A 261 10.83 2.10 -7.21
N LYS A 262 11.19 0.87 -7.56
CA LYS A 262 10.25 -0.26 -7.52
C LYS A 262 9.94 -0.55 -6.06
N THR A 263 8.85 -0.02 -5.52
CA THR A 263 8.36 -0.38 -4.19
C THR A 263 8.22 -1.90 -4.10
N THR A 264 9.22 -2.54 -3.52
CA THR A 264 9.22 -3.97 -3.25
C THR A 264 9.05 -4.05 -1.75
N PRO A 265 7.87 -4.47 -1.24
CA PRO A 265 7.72 -4.66 0.19
C PRO A 265 8.69 -5.77 0.61
N GLN A 266 9.71 -5.43 1.39
CA GLN A 266 10.55 -6.43 2.03
C GLN A 266 9.85 -6.92 3.29
N ALA A 267 9.60 -8.22 3.35
CA ALA A 267 9.25 -8.90 4.59
C ALA A 267 10.41 -8.72 5.59
N VAL A 268 10.08 -8.26 6.80
CA VAL A 268 11.04 -8.11 7.90
C VAL A 268 11.28 -9.50 8.52
N ASN A 269 12.55 -9.90 8.61
CA ASN A 269 12.99 -11.10 9.34
C ASN A 269 12.70 -11.02 10.85
#